data_AF-A0A3D3FWS4-F1
#
_entry.id   AF-A0A3D3FWS4-F1
#
_cell.length_a   1.000
_cell.length_b   1.000
_cell.length_c   1.000
_cell.angle_alpha   90.00
_cell.angle_beta   90.00
_cell.angle_gamma   90.00
#
_symmetry.space_group_name_H-M   'P 1'
#
loop_
_entity.id
_entity.type
_entity.pdbx_description
1 polymer ?
#
loop_
_entity_poly.entity_id
_entity_poly.type
_entity_poly.pdbx_seq_one_letter_code
_entity_poly.pdbx_strand_id
1 'polypeptide(L)'
;MTLPVSSVVNVSISLAALAAGPRSFGSLLILGTTSGVIDKIERMREYSGIDGVAEDYGVDDPEYKAALAYFGQSPKPRTLYIGYWDKTGSESVQAAVAECLQSLKWYGLTIAADLTDIEVDAVAALIEASDPVRMFGYTTQQEDSLSATSTTDTAYKLKNKNYRRTFVIFSSDNPYAAASVFGRAFSVNFMGTNTTITLKFKQLPGIAAEDLKISEASALKAKNCNVFASYNNGTSILQEGVMCDGAFFDEVHGLDWLQNHLETA
;
A
#
# COMPACT_ATOMS: atom_id res chain seq x y z
N MET A 1 -1.83 -49.62 32.41
CA MET A 1 -1.41 -49.59 31.00
C MET A 1 -2.01 -48.35 30.36
N THR A 2 -1.23 -47.29 30.20
CA THR A 2 -1.69 -46.02 29.62
C THR A 2 -1.24 -45.95 28.17
N LEU A 3 -2.17 -45.68 27.27
CA LEU A 3 -1.91 -45.54 25.84
C LEU A 3 -1.07 -44.27 25.59
N PRO A 4 -0.02 -44.33 24.76
CA PRO A 4 0.76 -43.14 24.41
C PRO A 4 -0.08 -42.15 23.58
N VAL A 5 0.01 -40.86 23.89
CA VAL A 5 -0.71 -39.76 23.20
C VAL A 5 -0.37 -39.63 21.70
N SER A 6 0.72 -40.26 21.25
CA SER A 6 1.10 -40.32 19.83
C SER A 6 0.15 -41.12 18.94
N SER A 7 -0.83 -41.85 19.51
CA SER A 7 -1.87 -42.55 18.74
C SER A 7 -3.05 -41.65 18.32
N VAL A 8 -3.13 -40.41 18.83
CA VAL A 8 -4.22 -39.46 18.53
C VAL A 8 -3.71 -38.19 17.85
N VAL A 9 -2.44 -37.81 18.03
CA VAL A 9 -1.84 -36.63 17.37
C VAL A 9 -0.42 -36.96 16.90
N ASN A 10 -0.16 -36.74 15.60
CA ASN A 10 1.17 -36.81 15.01
C ASN A 10 1.81 -35.42 15.02
N VAL A 11 2.92 -35.24 15.73
CA VAL A 11 3.77 -34.04 15.64
C VAL A 11 5.07 -34.44 14.95
N SER A 12 5.23 -34.07 13.68
CA SER A 12 6.50 -34.17 12.96
C SER A 12 7.21 -32.82 12.98
N ILE A 13 8.40 -32.75 13.59
CA ILE A 13 9.26 -31.57 13.46
C ILE A 13 10.15 -31.81 12.24
N SER A 14 9.77 -31.18 11.12
CA SER A 14 10.62 -31.09 9.93
C SER A 14 11.59 -29.94 10.11
N LEU A 15 12.87 -30.24 10.31
CA LEU A 15 13.96 -29.30 10.07
C LEU A 15 14.27 -29.31 8.56
N ALA A 16 13.34 -28.82 7.75
CA ALA A 16 13.72 -28.29 6.45
C ALA A 16 14.63 -27.08 6.73
N ALA A 17 15.73 -26.94 5.99
CA ALA A 17 16.44 -25.66 5.97
C ALA A 17 15.38 -24.58 5.77
N LEU A 18 15.29 -23.61 6.68
CA LEU A 18 14.34 -22.51 6.56
C LEU A 18 14.72 -21.80 5.26
N ALA A 19 14.02 -22.10 4.17
CA ALA A 19 14.05 -21.27 2.98
C ALA A 19 13.87 -19.83 3.45
N ALA A 20 14.56 -18.87 2.81
CA ALA A 20 14.37 -17.45 3.09
C ALA A 20 12.87 -17.20 3.30
N GLY A 21 12.50 -16.70 4.49
CA GLY A 21 11.09 -16.66 4.92
C GLY A 21 10.23 -16.08 3.81
N PRO A 22 9.05 -16.67 3.54
CA PRO A 22 8.27 -16.32 2.35
C PRO A 22 8.04 -14.82 2.32
N ARG A 23 8.53 -14.19 1.25
CA ARG A 23 8.33 -12.76 1.00
C ARG A 23 6.84 -12.45 1.05
N SER A 24 6.47 -11.43 1.81
CA SER A 24 5.07 -11.02 1.86
C SER A 24 4.71 -10.30 0.57
N PHE A 25 3.54 -10.62 0.03
CA PHE A 25 2.88 -9.86 -1.04
C PHE A 25 1.55 -9.25 -0.55
N GLY A 26 1.27 -9.37 0.76
CA GLY A 26 -0.01 -9.01 1.37
C GLY A 26 0.12 -8.07 2.57
N SER A 27 1.30 -7.45 2.75
CA SER A 27 1.56 -6.56 3.89
C SER A 27 1.93 -5.16 3.41
N LEU A 28 1.23 -4.16 3.95
CA LEU A 28 1.54 -2.75 3.76
C LEU A 28 2.54 -2.28 4.83
N LEU A 29 3.48 -1.43 4.44
CA LEU A 29 4.26 -0.58 5.33
C LEU A 29 3.70 0.84 5.26
N ILE A 30 3.30 1.39 6.41
CA ILE A 30 2.96 2.81 6.57
C ILE A 30 4.16 3.48 7.24
N LEU A 31 4.81 4.41 6.55
CA LEU A 31 5.92 5.16 7.11
C LEU A 31 5.42 6.46 7.74
N GLY A 32 5.52 6.55 9.05
CA GLY A 32 5.07 7.67 9.87
C GLY A 32 6.20 8.56 10.38
N THR A 33 5.85 9.67 11.01
CA THR A 33 6.81 10.62 11.63
C THR A 33 6.59 10.82 13.13
N THR A 34 5.57 10.19 13.72
CA THR A 34 5.26 10.28 15.13
C THR A 34 6.39 9.68 15.99
N SER A 35 7.05 10.53 16.78
CA SER A 35 8.16 10.14 17.64
C SER A 35 7.70 9.54 18.96
N GLY A 36 8.47 8.61 19.53
CA GLY A 36 8.25 8.08 20.88
C GLY A 36 7.50 6.75 20.94
N VAL A 37 7.01 6.26 19.79
CA VAL A 37 6.37 4.95 19.66
C VAL A 37 7.32 3.92 19.05
N ILE A 38 7.86 4.25 17.88
CA ILE A 38 8.90 3.50 17.16
C ILE A 38 10.09 4.45 16.99
N ASP A 39 11.31 3.93 17.12
CA ASP A 39 12.54 4.70 16.93
C ASP A 39 13.35 4.21 15.71
N LYS A 40 14.51 4.83 15.46
CA LYS A 40 15.40 4.46 14.35
C LYS A 40 16.02 3.07 14.49
N ILE A 41 16.05 2.51 15.69
CA ILE A 41 16.65 1.20 16.00
C ILE A 41 15.63 0.10 15.72
N GLU A 42 14.40 0.26 16.21
CA GLU A 42 13.30 -0.66 15.90
C GLU A 42 12.89 -0.55 14.42
N ARG A 43 12.87 0.68 13.89
CA ARG A 43 12.56 1.09 12.50
C ARG A 43 11.15 0.75 12.01
N MET A 44 10.61 -0.41 12.34
CA MET A 44 9.26 -0.86 11.98
C MET A 44 8.70 -1.85 13.01
N ARG A 45 7.41 -1.76 13.27
CA ARG A 45 6.65 -2.66 14.14
C ARG A 45 5.49 -3.29 13.37
N GLU A 46 5.20 -4.55 13.69
CA GLU A 46 4.06 -5.29 13.14
C GLU A 46 2.80 -5.07 13.97
N TYR A 47 1.67 -4.88 13.27
CA TYR A 47 0.34 -4.76 13.84
C TYR A 47 -0.62 -5.73 13.14
N SER A 48 -1.45 -6.42 13.92
CA SER A 48 -2.48 -7.34 13.41
C SER A 48 -3.90 -6.77 13.44
N GLY A 49 -4.05 -5.51 13.86
CA GLY A 49 -5.34 -4.83 13.97
C GLY A 49 -5.21 -3.40 14.44
N ILE A 50 -6.32 -2.66 14.36
CA ILE A 50 -6.39 -1.24 14.69
C ILE A 50 -6.28 -0.97 16.19
N ASP A 51 -6.68 -1.92 17.06
CA ASP A 51 -6.64 -1.73 18.51
C ASP A 51 -5.20 -1.57 19.02
N GLY A 52 -4.27 -2.41 18.54
CA GLY A 52 -2.85 -2.27 18.90
C GLY A 52 -2.23 -0.99 18.35
N VAL A 53 -2.69 -0.51 17.19
CA VAL A 53 -2.27 0.81 16.68
C VAL A 53 -2.84 1.93 17.55
N ALA A 54 -4.07 1.81 18.06
CA ALA A 54 -4.70 2.80 18.94
C ALA A 54 -4.06 2.88 20.34
N GLU A 55 -3.49 1.77 20.81
CA GLU A 55 -2.77 1.72 22.10
C GLU A 55 -1.42 2.42 22.00
N ASP A 56 -0.73 2.25 20.87
CA ASP A 56 0.60 2.80 20.62
C ASP A 56 0.56 4.23 20.06
N TYR A 57 -0.37 4.52 19.14
CA TYR A 57 -0.59 5.80 18.49
C TYR A 57 -1.95 6.38 18.87
N GLY A 58 -2.02 7.70 19.04
CA GLY A 58 -3.28 8.39 19.25
C GLY A 58 -4.20 8.34 18.03
N VAL A 59 -5.51 8.41 18.24
CA VAL A 59 -6.51 8.39 17.14
C VAL A 59 -6.36 9.57 16.17
N ASP A 60 -5.69 10.64 16.61
CA ASP A 60 -5.42 11.82 15.81
C ASP A 60 -4.15 11.69 14.97
N ASP A 61 -3.27 10.73 15.29
CA ASP A 61 -2.00 10.54 14.63
C ASP A 61 -2.20 10.09 13.16
N PRO A 62 -1.34 10.57 12.25
CA PRO A 62 -1.47 10.26 10.83
C PRO A 62 -1.32 8.74 10.56
N GLU A 63 -0.48 8.05 11.33
CA GLU A 63 -0.29 6.60 11.24
C GLU A 63 -1.57 5.84 11.58
N TYR A 64 -2.29 6.27 12.63
CA TYR A 64 -3.57 5.67 13.00
C TYR A 64 -4.62 5.86 11.91
N LYS A 65 -4.73 7.07 11.35
CA LYS A 65 -5.69 7.37 10.28
C LYS A 65 -5.41 6.55 9.00
N ALA A 66 -4.15 6.39 8.64
CA ALA A 66 -3.75 5.54 7.52
C ALA A 66 -4.01 4.05 7.81
N ALA A 67 -3.72 3.59 9.03
CA ALA A 67 -4.01 2.22 9.47
C ALA A 67 -5.52 1.93 9.49
N LEU A 68 -6.35 2.91 9.86
CA LEU A 68 -7.81 2.80 9.85
C LEU A 68 -8.33 2.58 8.42
N ALA A 69 -7.80 3.32 7.44
CA ALA A 69 -8.15 3.15 6.03
C ALA A 69 -7.76 1.74 5.51
N TYR A 70 -6.59 1.24 5.93
CA TYR A 70 -6.09 -0.09 5.56
C TYR A 70 -6.91 -1.23 6.19
N PHE A 71 -7.13 -1.20 7.50
CA PHE A 71 -7.87 -2.24 8.22
C PHE A 71 -9.40 -2.17 8.04
N GLY A 72 -9.93 -1.02 7.59
CA GLY A 72 -11.35 -0.83 7.29
C GLY A 72 -11.84 -1.59 6.03
N GLN A 73 -10.93 -2.23 5.29
CA GLN A 73 -11.27 -2.97 4.09
C GLN A 73 -11.98 -4.31 4.39
N SER A 74 -12.73 -4.80 3.40
CA SER A 74 -13.43 -6.08 3.47
C SER A 74 -13.12 -6.93 2.22
N PRO A 75 -12.39 -8.07 2.32
CA PRO A 75 -11.85 -8.66 3.55
C PRO A 75 -10.80 -7.79 4.26
N LYS A 76 -10.76 -7.91 5.59
CA LYS A 76 -9.80 -7.20 6.44
C LYS A 76 -8.39 -7.77 6.25
N PRO A 77 -7.39 -6.93 5.96
CA PRO A 77 -5.98 -7.35 5.98
C PRO A 77 -5.55 -7.85 7.36
N ARG A 78 -4.63 -8.81 7.40
CA ARG A 78 -4.17 -9.44 8.65
C ARG A 78 -2.96 -8.76 9.28
N THR A 79 -2.11 -8.16 8.46
CA THR A 79 -0.79 -7.69 8.88
C THR A 79 -0.52 -6.33 8.28
N LEU A 80 -0.13 -5.39 9.13
CA LEU A 80 0.33 -4.06 8.78
C LEU A 80 1.68 -3.84 9.44
N TYR A 81 2.61 -3.20 8.75
CA TYR A 81 3.82 -2.66 9.37
C TYR A 81 3.69 -1.15 9.46
N ILE A 82 4.06 -0.57 10.59
CA ILE A 82 4.24 0.87 10.73
C ILE A 82 5.73 1.11 10.95
N GLY A 83 6.32 1.99 10.14
CA GLY A 83 7.73 2.37 10.22
C GLY A 83 7.90 3.80 10.70
N TYR A 84 9.09 4.11 11.23
CA TYR A 84 9.44 5.44 11.69
C TYR A 84 10.40 6.15 10.72
N TRP A 85 10.02 7.37 10.33
CA TRP A 85 10.82 8.34 9.63
C TRP A 85 11.06 9.56 10.51
N ASP A 86 12.32 9.83 10.82
CA ASP A 86 12.72 10.99 11.62
C ASP A 86 12.85 12.25 10.76
N LYS A 87 11.69 12.80 10.38
CA LYS A 87 11.61 14.03 9.58
C LYS A 87 12.23 15.23 10.32
N THR A 88 12.16 15.28 11.64
CA THR A 88 12.70 16.38 12.46
C THR A 88 14.21 16.30 12.64
N GLY A 89 14.77 15.09 12.65
CA GLY A 89 16.21 14.82 12.71
C GLY A 89 16.94 14.91 11.37
N SER A 90 16.35 15.57 10.36
CA SER A 90 16.93 15.74 9.01
C SER A 90 17.21 14.43 8.25
N GLU A 91 16.54 13.34 8.61
CA GLU A 91 16.55 12.11 7.81
C GLU A 91 15.74 12.35 6.53
N SER A 92 16.31 12.07 5.36
CA SER A 92 15.53 12.11 4.11
C SER A 92 14.55 10.93 4.06
N VAL A 93 13.38 11.14 3.44
CA VAL A 93 12.41 10.05 3.25
C VAL A 93 13.00 8.86 2.50
N GLN A 94 13.89 9.10 1.54
CA GLN A 94 14.59 8.03 0.81
C GLN A 94 15.46 7.18 1.73
N ALA A 95 16.17 7.81 2.68
CA ALA A 95 17.00 7.09 3.64
C ALA A 95 16.14 6.22 4.56
N ALA A 96 15.03 6.76 5.08
CA ALA A 96 14.11 5.98 5.90
C ALA A 96 13.51 4.79 5.13
N VAL A 97 13.10 4.98 3.88
CA VAL A 97 12.60 3.90 3.02
C VAL A 97 13.71 2.88 2.71
N ALA A 98 14.94 3.32 2.44
CA ALA A 98 16.08 2.44 2.18
C ALA A 98 16.40 1.52 3.37
N GLU A 99 16.32 2.02 4.60
CA GLU A 99 16.45 1.18 5.79
C GLU A 99 15.31 0.17 5.90
N CYS A 100 14.07 0.59 5.65
CA CYS A 100 12.91 -0.31 5.64
C CYS A 100 13.00 -1.39 4.55
N LEU A 101 13.65 -1.11 3.41
CA LEU A 101 13.82 -2.06 2.29
C LEU A 101 14.68 -3.27 2.67
N GLN A 102 15.51 -3.19 3.71
CA GLN A 102 16.29 -4.32 4.23
C GLN A 102 15.39 -5.46 4.75
N SER A 103 14.12 -5.18 5.07
CA SER A 103 13.14 -6.17 5.52
C SER A 103 12.30 -6.73 4.37
N LEU A 104 12.22 -8.05 4.26
CA LEU A 104 11.39 -8.79 3.29
C LEU A 104 9.91 -8.93 3.69
N LYS A 105 9.51 -8.38 4.85
CA LYS A 105 8.21 -8.64 5.47
C LYS A 105 7.04 -7.84 4.89
N TRP A 106 7.30 -6.84 4.05
CA TRP A 106 6.29 -5.95 3.47
C TRP A 106 6.36 -5.94 1.94
N TYR A 107 5.38 -5.32 1.29
CA TYR A 107 5.33 -5.25 -0.18
C TYR A 107 4.92 -3.87 -0.69
N GLY A 108 3.82 -3.34 -0.16
CA GLY A 108 3.39 -1.97 -0.45
C GLY A 108 3.95 -0.98 0.57
N LEU A 109 4.18 0.24 0.13
CA LEU A 109 4.57 1.40 0.94
C LEU A 109 3.53 2.51 0.77
N THR A 110 3.09 3.10 1.87
CA THR A 110 2.40 4.40 1.92
C THR A 110 3.06 5.25 3.01
N ILE A 111 3.04 6.57 2.86
CA ILE A 111 3.67 7.48 3.82
C ILE A 111 2.57 8.29 4.51
N ALA A 112 2.56 8.24 5.83
CA ALA A 112 1.64 8.95 6.71
C ALA A 112 2.22 10.31 7.15
N ALA A 113 2.60 11.12 6.16
CA ALA A 113 3.14 12.46 6.36
C ALA A 113 2.99 13.29 5.09
N ASP A 114 2.96 14.61 5.24
CA ASP A 114 2.96 15.52 4.11
C ASP A 114 4.30 15.42 3.36
N LEU A 115 4.19 15.16 2.06
CA LEU A 115 5.32 15.04 1.14
C LEU A 115 5.24 16.14 0.08
N THR A 116 6.40 16.71 -0.23
CA THR A 116 6.57 17.56 -1.41
C THR A 116 6.65 16.72 -2.68
N ASP A 117 6.31 17.28 -3.85
CA ASP A 117 6.42 16.57 -5.14
C ASP A 117 7.80 15.95 -5.39
N ILE A 118 8.86 16.61 -4.90
CA ILE A 118 10.24 16.14 -5.01
C ILE A 118 10.44 14.90 -4.14
N GLU A 119 9.93 14.89 -2.91
CA GLU A 119 10.02 13.73 -2.02
C GLU A 119 9.20 12.55 -2.55
N VAL A 120 8.01 12.78 -3.10
CA VAL A 120 7.18 11.73 -3.72
C VAL A 120 7.92 11.08 -4.88
N ASP A 121 8.49 11.89 -5.78
CA ASP A 121 9.28 11.39 -6.91
C ASP A 121 10.54 10.64 -6.46
N ALA A 122 11.20 11.14 -5.43
CA ALA A 122 12.39 10.52 -4.86
C ALA A 122 12.09 9.13 -4.26
N VAL A 123 10.95 8.96 -3.61
CA VAL A 123 10.48 7.65 -3.10
C VAL A 123 10.06 6.75 -4.25
N ALA A 124 9.30 7.26 -5.23
CA ALA A 124 8.87 6.51 -6.40
C ALA A 124 10.08 5.94 -7.18
N ALA A 125 11.10 6.77 -7.42
CA ALA A 125 12.34 6.34 -8.08
C ALA A 125 13.07 5.24 -7.30
N LEU A 126 13.13 5.36 -5.97
CA LEU A 126 13.78 4.36 -5.11
C LEU A 126 13.05 3.01 -5.16
N ILE A 127 11.73 3.01 -5.12
CA ILE A 127 10.90 1.79 -5.17
C ILE A 127 10.94 1.14 -6.57
N GLU A 128 11.01 1.95 -7.63
CA GLU A 128 11.19 1.43 -8.99
C GLU A 128 12.52 0.67 -9.12
N ALA A 129 13.59 1.20 -8.50
CA ALA A 129 14.92 0.58 -8.49
C ALA A 129 15.11 -0.50 -7.42
N SER A 130 14.13 -0.74 -6.55
CA SER A 130 14.32 -1.64 -5.42
C SER A 130 14.40 -3.10 -5.85
N ASP A 131 15.32 -3.82 -5.22
CA ASP A 131 15.43 -5.27 -5.24
C ASP A 131 15.49 -5.76 -3.79
N PRO A 132 14.50 -6.53 -3.30
CA PRO A 132 13.35 -7.08 -4.01
C PRO A 132 12.31 -6.03 -4.41
N VAL A 133 11.45 -6.41 -5.36
CA VAL A 133 10.45 -5.51 -5.96
C VAL A 133 9.39 -5.07 -4.93
N ARG A 134 8.97 -3.80 -4.95
CA ARG A 134 7.99 -3.23 -4.01
C ARG A 134 7.06 -2.28 -4.74
N MET A 135 5.93 -1.91 -4.13
CA MET A 135 5.03 -0.91 -4.70
C MET A 135 4.88 0.29 -3.78
N PHE A 136 4.74 1.46 -4.37
CA PHE A 136 4.49 2.71 -3.67
C PHE A 136 3.09 3.21 -3.98
N GLY A 137 2.32 3.54 -2.94
CA GLY A 137 0.98 4.11 -3.04
C GLY A 137 0.96 5.52 -2.49
N TYR A 138 0.62 6.48 -3.35
CA TYR A 138 0.51 7.88 -3.00
C TYR A 138 -0.91 8.40 -3.23
N THR A 139 -1.41 9.19 -2.30
CA THR A 139 -2.68 9.91 -2.47
C THR A 139 -2.39 11.37 -2.74
N THR A 140 -2.89 11.89 -3.86
CA THR A 140 -2.80 13.30 -4.21
C THR A 140 -4.09 14.02 -3.84
N GLN A 141 -3.93 15.17 -3.19
CA GLN A 141 -5.00 16.14 -2.89
C GLN A 141 -4.89 17.40 -3.77
N GLN A 142 -3.96 17.43 -4.73
CA GLN A 142 -3.74 18.59 -5.59
C GLN A 142 -4.87 18.73 -6.61
N GLU A 143 -5.66 19.81 -6.52
CA GLU A 143 -6.75 20.10 -7.46
C GLU A 143 -6.26 20.21 -8.92
N ASP A 144 -5.01 20.61 -9.13
CA ASP A 144 -4.35 20.63 -10.44
C ASP A 144 -4.37 19.27 -11.14
N SER A 145 -4.48 18.17 -10.39
CA SER A 145 -4.62 16.81 -10.93
C SER A 145 -5.88 16.68 -11.79
N LEU A 146 -6.95 17.42 -11.47
CA LEU A 146 -8.24 17.44 -12.18
C LEU A 146 -8.21 18.24 -13.50
N SER A 147 -7.17 19.05 -13.71
CA SER A 147 -7.02 19.85 -14.92
C SER A 147 -6.31 19.07 -16.02
N ALA A 148 -6.92 19.01 -17.22
CA ALA A 148 -6.33 18.35 -18.39
C ALA A 148 -5.07 19.03 -18.93
N THR A 149 -4.83 20.30 -18.57
CA THR A 149 -3.69 21.08 -19.07
C THR A 149 -2.55 21.21 -18.06
N SER A 150 -2.78 20.84 -16.79
CA SER A 150 -1.73 20.93 -15.78
C SER A 150 -0.62 19.92 -16.06
N THR A 151 0.62 20.40 -15.98
CA THR A 151 1.84 19.61 -16.11
C THR A 151 2.70 19.68 -14.84
N THR A 152 2.20 20.35 -13.81
CA THR A 152 2.94 20.60 -12.55
C THR A 152 2.50 19.67 -11.43
N ASP A 153 1.36 19.00 -11.57
CA ASP A 153 0.85 18.08 -10.57
C ASP A 153 1.69 16.80 -10.46
N THR A 154 1.66 16.21 -9.27
CA THR A 154 2.43 15.01 -8.94
C THR A 154 2.04 13.82 -9.82
N ALA A 155 0.74 13.65 -10.13
CA ALA A 155 0.29 12.54 -10.98
C ALA A 155 0.87 12.62 -12.39
N TYR A 156 0.82 13.80 -13.01
CA TYR A 156 1.42 14.06 -14.32
C TYR A 156 2.93 13.79 -14.33
N LYS A 157 3.66 14.28 -13.33
CA LYS A 157 5.12 14.08 -13.20
C LYS A 157 5.47 12.59 -13.08
N LEU A 158 4.80 11.85 -12.21
CA LEU A 158 5.04 10.43 -12.00
C LEU A 158 4.68 9.60 -13.24
N LYS A 159 3.57 9.91 -13.90
CA LYS A 159 3.16 9.27 -15.16
C LYS A 159 4.17 9.51 -16.28
N ASN A 160 4.69 10.73 -16.44
CA ASN A 160 5.66 11.02 -17.49
C ASN A 160 7.01 10.32 -17.28
N LYS A 161 7.31 9.87 -16.06
CA LYS A 161 8.47 9.03 -15.76
C LYS A 161 8.21 7.53 -15.97
N ASN A 162 6.98 7.14 -16.29
CA ASN A 162 6.56 5.74 -16.51
C ASN A 162 6.92 4.81 -15.35
N TYR A 163 6.69 5.24 -14.11
CA TYR A 163 6.92 4.37 -12.95
C TYR A 163 5.88 3.23 -12.94
N ARG A 164 6.36 1.99 -13.10
CA ARG A 164 5.51 0.79 -13.12
C ARG A 164 5.10 0.36 -11.72
N ARG A 165 5.85 0.77 -10.70
CA ARG A 165 5.61 0.37 -9.30
C ARG A 165 5.01 1.45 -8.42
N THR A 166 4.60 2.57 -9.02
CA THR A 166 3.92 3.65 -8.30
C THR A 166 2.43 3.69 -8.66
N PHE A 167 1.59 3.71 -7.64
CA PHE A 167 0.15 3.84 -7.71
C PHE A 167 -0.27 5.19 -7.14
N VAL A 168 -1.01 5.98 -7.91
CA VAL A 168 -1.52 7.29 -7.46
C VAL A 168 -3.04 7.28 -7.48
N ILE A 169 -3.64 7.81 -6.41
CA ILE A 169 -5.08 8.03 -6.30
C ILE A 169 -5.37 9.47 -5.87
N PHE A 170 -6.35 10.11 -6.48
CA PHE A 170 -6.89 11.38 -6.05
C PHE A 170 -8.02 11.15 -5.05
N SER A 171 -7.97 11.87 -3.93
CA SER A 171 -9.09 12.04 -3.01
C SER A 171 -8.97 13.39 -2.35
N SER A 172 -10.04 14.19 -2.35
CA SER A 172 -10.09 15.51 -1.71
C SER A 172 -10.27 15.40 -0.20
N ASP A 173 -11.01 14.40 0.27
CA ASP A 173 -11.37 14.22 1.68
C ASP A 173 -10.28 13.49 2.50
N ASN A 174 -9.78 12.35 2.00
CA ASN A 174 -8.91 11.47 2.79
C ASN A 174 -7.50 11.35 2.18
N PRO A 175 -6.44 11.81 2.87
CA PRO A 175 -5.06 11.74 2.38
C PRO A 175 -4.47 10.33 2.35
N TYR A 176 -5.20 9.31 2.80
CA TYR A 176 -4.74 7.92 2.89
C TYR A 176 -5.59 6.96 2.05
N ALA A 177 -6.25 7.46 0.99
CA ALA A 177 -7.02 6.62 0.07
C ALA A 177 -6.17 5.49 -0.56
N ALA A 178 -4.87 5.69 -0.77
CA ALA A 178 -3.95 4.66 -1.27
C ALA A 178 -3.81 3.48 -0.29
N ALA A 179 -3.79 3.74 1.02
CA ALA A 179 -3.75 2.69 2.04
C ALA A 179 -5.03 1.84 2.02
N SER A 180 -6.19 2.46 1.77
CA SER A 180 -7.45 1.75 1.56
C SER A 180 -7.40 0.83 0.32
N VAL A 181 -6.91 1.33 -0.81
CA VAL A 181 -6.73 0.50 -2.03
C VAL A 181 -5.78 -0.66 -1.78
N PHE A 182 -4.66 -0.42 -1.09
CA PHE A 182 -3.70 -1.46 -0.75
C PHE A 182 -4.26 -2.48 0.23
N GLY A 183 -5.09 -2.07 1.19
CA GLY A 183 -5.82 -3.03 2.04
C GLY A 183 -6.71 -3.96 1.22
N ARG A 184 -7.33 -3.44 0.16
CA ARG A 184 -8.14 -4.25 -0.75
C ARG A 184 -7.27 -5.22 -1.56
N ALA A 185 -6.21 -4.72 -2.20
CA ALA A 185 -5.27 -5.51 -2.98
C ALA A 185 -4.59 -6.62 -2.18
N PHE A 186 -4.14 -6.30 -0.96
CA PHE A 186 -3.34 -7.20 -0.14
C PHE A 186 -4.16 -8.26 0.62
N SER A 187 -5.48 -8.24 0.45
CA SER A 187 -6.37 -9.32 0.90
C SER A 187 -6.36 -10.54 -0.03
N VAL A 188 -5.73 -10.45 -1.22
CA VAL A 188 -5.61 -11.55 -2.18
C VAL A 188 -4.70 -12.65 -1.63
N ASN A 189 -5.21 -13.88 -1.60
CA ASN A 189 -4.40 -15.06 -1.28
C ASN A 189 -4.08 -15.83 -2.55
N PHE A 190 -2.89 -15.62 -3.11
CA PHE A 190 -2.48 -16.24 -4.38
C PHE A 190 -2.39 -17.78 -4.37
N MET A 191 -2.33 -18.42 -3.20
CA MET A 191 -2.37 -19.89 -3.08
C MET A 191 -3.80 -20.42 -2.94
N GLY A 192 -4.80 -19.53 -2.83
CA GLY A 192 -6.21 -19.88 -2.68
C GLY A 192 -6.97 -19.90 -4.01
N THR A 193 -8.08 -20.63 -4.05
CA THR A 193 -8.96 -20.67 -5.21
C THR A 193 -9.84 -19.42 -5.29
N ASN A 194 -9.91 -18.76 -6.44
CA ASN A 194 -10.78 -17.61 -6.74
C ASN A 194 -10.62 -16.39 -5.81
N THR A 195 -9.39 -16.08 -5.42
CA THR A 195 -9.06 -15.01 -4.47
C THR A 195 -8.52 -13.74 -5.14
N THR A 196 -8.07 -13.82 -6.40
CA THR A 196 -7.54 -12.68 -7.16
C THR A 196 -8.65 -11.69 -7.50
N ILE A 197 -8.36 -10.40 -7.36
CA ILE A 197 -9.33 -9.32 -7.60
C ILE A 197 -8.77 -8.30 -8.58
N THR A 198 -9.61 -7.83 -9.49
CA THR A 198 -9.35 -6.59 -10.24
C THR A 198 -9.75 -5.40 -9.37
N LEU A 199 -8.88 -4.39 -9.25
CA LEU A 199 -9.15 -3.22 -8.41
C LEU A 199 -10.23 -2.29 -8.97
N LYS A 200 -10.41 -2.26 -10.29
CA LYS A 200 -11.50 -1.53 -10.92
C LYS A 200 -12.86 -1.99 -10.36
N PHE A 201 -13.74 -1.03 -10.11
CA PHE A 201 -15.10 -1.26 -9.57
C PHE A 201 -15.18 -1.75 -8.13
N LYS A 202 -14.08 -1.71 -7.36
CA LYS A 202 -14.13 -1.99 -5.94
C LYS A 202 -14.63 -0.77 -5.15
N GLN A 203 -15.31 -1.09 -4.05
CA GLN A 203 -15.68 -0.13 -3.00
C GLN A 203 -14.47 0.12 -2.09
N LEU A 204 -14.33 1.34 -1.60
CA LEU A 204 -13.35 1.72 -0.58
C LEU A 204 -14.10 2.20 0.68
N PRO A 205 -14.44 1.29 1.62
CA PRO A 205 -15.06 1.69 2.87
C PRO A 205 -14.18 2.69 3.63
N GLY A 206 -14.80 3.74 4.17
CA GLY A 206 -14.11 4.79 4.93
C GLY A 206 -13.54 5.94 4.09
N ILE A 207 -13.64 5.88 2.76
CA ILE A 207 -13.24 6.96 1.85
C ILE A 207 -14.50 7.59 1.25
N ALA A 208 -14.65 8.91 1.36
CA ALA A 208 -15.71 9.63 0.67
C ALA A 208 -15.48 9.58 -0.84
N ALA A 209 -16.54 9.30 -1.61
CA ALA A 209 -16.45 9.27 -3.06
C ALA A 209 -16.46 10.68 -3.63
N GLU A 210 -15.61 10.93 -4.62
CA GLU A 210 -15.54 12.20 -5.32
C GLU A 210 -16.76 12.37 -6.24
N ASP A 211 -17.29 13.58 -6.30
CA ASP A 211 -18.30 14.01 -7.29
C ASP A 211 -17.58 14.81 -8.38
N LEU A 212 -17.23 14.13 -9.48
CA LEU A 212 -16.40 14.70 -10.55
C LEU A 212 -17.20 14.91 -11.83
N LYS A 213 -16.88 15.98 -12.54
CA LYS A 213 -17.34 16.17 -13.93
C LYS A 213 -16.63 15.19 -14.86
N ILE A 214 -17.27 14.86 -15.98
CA ILE A 214 -16.71 13.98 -17.02
C ILE A 214 -15.33 14.49 -17.51
N SER A 215 -15.15 15.81 -17.60
CA SER A 215 -13.87 16.42 -17.98
C SER A 215 -12.77 16.19 -16.95
N GLU A 216 -13.09 16.25 -15.66
CA GLU A 216 -12.14 16.05 -14.55
C GLU A 216 -11.75 14.57 -14.44
N ALA A 217 -12.72 13.67 -14.54
CA ALA A 217 -12.46 12.23 -14.60
C ALA A 217 -11.60 11.84 -15.83
N SER A 218 -11.82 12.48 -16.98
CA SER A 218 -11.02 12.26 -18.19
C SER A 218 -9.59 12.79 -18.03
N ALA A 219 -9.40 13.91 -17.32
CA ALA A 219 -8.08 14.45 -17.02
C ALA A 219 -7.27 13.53 -16.11
N LEU A 220 -7.89 13.02 -15.03
CA LEU A 220 -7.26 12.05 -14.13
C LEU A 220 -6.87 10.76 -14.88
N LYS A 221 -7.78 10.24 -15.72
CA LYS A 221 -7.51 9.08 -16.57
C LYS A 221 -6.33 9.31 -17.52
N ALA A 222 -6.24 10.48 -18.16
CA ALA A 222 -5.12 10.81 -19.05
C ALA A 222 -3.76 10.88 -18.33
N LYS A 223 -3.78 11.13 -17.01
CA LYS A 223 -2.59 11.16 -16.14
C LYS A 223 -2.33 9.84 -15.41
N ASN A 224 -3.07 8.77 -15.72
CA ASN A 224 -3.03 7.50 -14.98
C ASN A 224 -3.23 7.68 -13.46
N CYS A 225 -3.99 8.72 -13.07
CA CYS A 225 -4.36 8.95 -11.68
C CYS A 225 -5.70 8.26 -11.41
N ASN A 226 -5.72 7.43 -10.38
CA ASN A 226 -6.94 6.75 -9.97
C ASN A 226 -7.84 7.68 -9.14
N VAL A 227 -9.11 7.35 -9.00
CA VAL A 227 -10.08 8.06 -8.17
C VAL A 227 -11.19 7.13 -7.72
N PHE A 228 -11.70 7.35 -6.52
CA PHE A 228 -12.93 6.74 -6.04
C PHE A 228 -14.10 7.69 -6.31
N ALA A 229 -14.85 7.44 -7.39
CA ALA A 229 -15.88 8.37 -7.88
C ALA A 229 -17.29 7.84 -7.62
N SER A 230 -18.21 8.75 -7.32
CA SER A 230 -19.65 8.46 -7.20
C SER A 230 -20.32 8.45 -8.59
N TYR A 231 -21.34 7.60 -8.75
CA TYR A 231 -22.14 7.53 -9.97
C TYR A 231 -23.61 7.80 -9.68
N ASN A 232 -24.33 8.31 -10.68
CA ASN A 232 -25.76 8.65 -10.59
C ASN A 232 -26.67 7.47 -10.17
N ASN A 233 -26.19 6.23 -10.26
CA ASN A 233 -26.91 5.05 -9.79
C ASN A 233 -26.75 4.79 -8.27
N GLY A 234 -26.14 5.72 -7.53
CA GLY A 234 -25.89 5.60 -6.09
C GLY A 234 -24.74 4.66 -5.73
N THR A 235 -23.99 4.16 -6.72
CA THR A 235 -22.83 3.30 -6.50
C THR A 235 -21.55 4.12 -6.67
N SER A 236 -20.62 4.02 -5.73
CA SER A 236 -19.29 4.61 -5.87
C SER A 236 -18.30 3.55 -6.29
N ILE A 237 -17.33 3.85 -7.15
CA ILE A 237 -16.40 2.83 -7.64
C ILE A 237 -14.99 3.40 -7.80
N LEU A 238 -13.99 2.56 -7.56
CA LEU A 238 -12.61 2.86 -7.89
C LEU A 238 -12.40 2.78 -9.41
N GLN A 239 -11.76 3.81 -9.95
CA GLN A 239 -11.32 3.92 -11.34
C GLN A 239 -9.86 4.34 -11.41
N GLU A 240 -9.00 3.86 -12.30
CA GLU A 240 -9.16 2.68 -13.19
C GLU A 240 -8.49 1.42 -12.62
N GLY A 241 -7.69 1.55 -11.54
CA GLY A 241 -6.87 0.48 -11.00
C GLY A 241 -5.52 0.32 -11.73
N VAL A 242 -4.96 1.42 -12.24
CA VAL A 242 -3.72 1.43 -13.04
C VAL A 242 -2.55 2.03 -12.27
N MET A 243 -1.34 1.59 -12.61
CA MET A 243 -0.08 2.17 -12.17
C MET A 243 0.24 3.44 -12.99
N CYS A 244 1.24 4.21 -12.59
CA CYS A 244 1.61 5.44 -13.30
C CYS A 244 2.06 5.21 -14.75
N ASP A 245 2.62 4.04 -15.09
CA ASP A 245 2.94 3.64 -16.47
C ASP A 245 1.72 3.21 -17.30
N GLY A 246 0.56 3.01 -16.66
CA GLY A 246 -0.68 2.55 -17.28
C GLY A 246 -0.90 1.04 -17.22
N ALA A 247 0.05 0.26 -16.67
CA ALA A 247 -0.17 -1.16 -16.41
C ALA A 247 -1.25 -1.35 -15.33
N PHE A 248 -1.98 -2.46 -15.39
CA PHE A 248 -2.96 -2.78 -14.36
C PHE A 248 -2.24 -3.20 -13.08
N PHE A 249 -2.69 -2.66 -11.95
CA PHE A 249 -2.10 -2.99 -10.64
C PHE A 249 -2.14 -4.50 -10.36
N ASP A 250 -3.25 -5.15 -10.68
CA ASP A 250 -3.46 -6.58 -10.44
C ASP A 250 -2.56 -7.46 -11.31
N GLU A 251 -2.17 -6.98 -12.50
CA GLU A 251 -1.17 -7.65 -13.34
C GLU A 251 0.22 -7.57 -12.71
N VAL A 252 0.65 -6.37 -12.30
CA VAL A 252 1.97 -6.18 -11.67
C VAL A 252 2.07 -7.00 -10.38
N HIS A 253 1.07 -6.92 -9.51
CA HIS A 253 1.05 -7.66 -8.25
C HIS A 253 1.04 -9.18 -8.45
N GLY A 254 0.25 -9.68 -9.39
CA GLY A 254 0.19 -11.12 -9.69
C GLY A 254 1.47 -11.66 -10.33
N LEU A 255 2.08 -10.90 -11.24
CA LEU A 255 3.35 -11.28 -11.88
C LEU A 255 4.51 -11.30 -10.88
N ASP A 256 4.60 -10.30 -10.00
CA ASP A 256 5.66 -10.24 -8.98
C ASP A 256 5.57 -11.42 -8.02
N TRP A 257 4.34 -11.81 -7.63
CA TRP A 257 4.12 -13.02 -6.83
C TRP A 257 4.52 -14.29 -7.58
N LEU A 258 4.08 -14.44 -8.84
CA LEU A 258 4.36 -15.62 -9.65
C LEU A 258 5.86 -15.80 -9.90
N GLN A 259 6.58 -14.72 -10.21
CA GLN A 259 8.02 -14.74 -10.38
C GLN A 259 8.71 -15.22 -9.10
N ASN A 260 8.38 -14.63 -7.95
CA ASN A 260 8.96 -15.05 -6.67
C ASN A 260 8.62 -16.51 -6.36
N HIS A 261 7.41 -16.96 -6.67
CA HIS A 261 7.03 -18.37 -6.49
C HIS A 261 7.91 -19.30 -7.34
N LEU A 262 8.20 -18.96 -8.60
CA LEU A 262 9.08 -19.74 -9.46
C LEU A 262 10.54 -19.73 -9.01
N GLU A 263 11.03 -18.62 -8.46
CA GLU A 263 12.41 -18.48 -7.97
C GLU A 263 12.65 -19.22 -6.63
N THR A 264 11.59 -19.45 -5.86
CA THR A 264 11.67 -20.05 -4.51
C THR A 264 11.07 -21.45 -4.41
N ALA A 265 10.42 -21.95 -5.45
CA ALA A 265 9.92 -23.33 -5.57
C ALA A 265 11.06 -24.33 -5.84
#